data_AF-A0A3S8WHE1-F1
#
_entry.id   AF-A0A3S8WHE1-F1
#
_cell.length_a   1.000
_cell.length_b   1.000
_cell.length_c   1.000
_cell.angle_alpha   90.00
_cell.angle_beta   90.00
_cell.angle_gamma   90.00
#
_symmetry.space_group_name_H-M   'P 1'
#
loop_
_entity.id
_entity.type
_entity.pdbx_description
1 polymer ?
#
loop_
_entity_poly.entity_id
_entity_poly.type
_entity_poly.pdbx_seq_one_letter_code
_entity_poly.pdbx_strand_id
1 'polypeptide(L)'
;MSPTPPTQIILSTSRANGLVAVPYGEEHLRAARALEAAGFQRIPGGAFAAPLTDPAATRQMASALVHRAHECGATITTSPRPYLGDFGEDLAARLPGAWSARLELYYNPEVQKDLIGSLWDSGDLLQAVLHDAVPGAVVLTNGASTELLLIERPGNGGGYLLGAFAAEEFEDNWEEPNAPRSIVLPGEPDLAARAVTTTFLPAYSRALHQRRLDTVLSALEHIRAEYKTLQAIKASGRYSDGVPLADSRMLPEMERSFADYAWLSFRHVLEHAPVLLSRCRPAATAWPQDAAALERLHSALADSQETRDEDQELRGVLFSVDGWKQARSRFGLAALPAIETWLADSEAFERQARAAVPGVAVALSAPSPRLLTARPAPSAVRRPSAAHR
;
A
#
# COMPACT_ATOMS: atom_id res chain seq x y z
N MET A 1 4.82 -25.65 -13.42
CA MET A 1 5.19 -24.37 -14.05
C MET A 1 6.09 -24.69 -15.22
N SER A 2 5.70 -24.34 -16.44
CA SER A 2 6.64 -24.40 -17.56
C SER A 2 7.72 -23.34 -17.34
N PRO A 3 9.00 -23.64 -17.55
CA PRO A 3 10.05 -22.65 -17.39
C PRO A 3 9.81 -21.50 -18.38
N THR A 4 9.77 -20.27 -17.88
CA THR A 4 9.80 -19.07 -18.72
C THR A 4 11.02 -19.16 -19.62
N PRO A 5 10.89 -19.00 -20.96
CA PRO A 5 12.05 -19.03 -21.83
C PRO A 5 13.06 -17.94 -21.41
N PRO A 6 14.37 -18.22 -21.48
CA PRO A 6 15.39 -17.28 -20.99
C PRO A 6 15.40 -15.95 -21.76
N THR A 7 14.91 -15.95 -23.00
CA THR A 7 14.75 -14.77 -23.85
C THR A 7 13.39 -14.78 -24.55
N GLN A 8 12.58 -13.75 -24.35
CA GLN A 8 11.27 -13.57 -24.96
C GLN A 8 11.10 -12.15 -25.51
N ILE A 9 10.35 -12.01 -26.61
CA ILE A 9 9.91 -10.75 -27.18
C ILE A 9 8.39 -10.80 -27.27
N ILE A 10 7.71 -9.92 -26.53
CA ILE A 10 6.25 -9.82 -26.52
C ILE A 10 5.83 -8.67 -27.43
N LEU A 11 5.06 -8.96 -28.47
CA LEU A 11 4.58 -8.00 -29.45
C LEU A 11 3.12 -7.62 -29.18
N SER A 12 2.81 -6.33 -29.21
CA SER A 12 1.46 -5.78 -29.04
C SER A 12 1.25 -4.63 -30.03
N THR A 13 0.00 -4.31 -30.36
CA THR A 13 -0.31 -3.16 -31.22
C THR A 13 -0.60 -1.91 -30.38
N SER A 14 -0.04 -0.77 -30.78
CA SER A 14 -0.29 0.55 -30.19
C SER A 14 -0.86 1.47 -31.26
N ARG A 15 -1.87 2.27 -30.88
CA ARG A 15 -2.47 3.27 -31.76
C ARG A 15 -1.50 4.42 -32.07
N ALA A 16 -0.64 4.75 -31.11
CA ALA A 16 0.32 5.86 -31.23
C ALA A 16 1.64 5.40 -31.85
N ASN A 17 2.09 4.18 -31.53
CA ASN A 17 3.44 3.72 -31.82
C ASN A 17 3.51 2.59 -32.86
N GLY A 18 2.38 2.07 -33.35
CA GLY A 18 2.35 0.97 -34.32
C GLY A 18 2.57 -0.39 -33.65
N LEU A 19 3.62 -1.12 -34.03
CA LEU A 19 3.97 -2.39 -33.39
C LEU A 19 4.92 -2.13 -32.22
N VAL A 20 4.52 -2.49 -31.01
CA VAL A 20 5.34 -2.36 -29.80
C VAL A 20 5.84 -3.73 -29.37
N ALA A 21 7.11 -3.79 -28.99
CA ALA A 21 7.82 -4.96 -28.53
C ALA A 21 8.39 -4.74 -27.12
N VAL A 22 8.14 -5.69 -26.23
CA VAL A 22 8.67 -5.72 -24.86
C VAL A 22 9.63 -6.90 -24.75
N PRO A 23 10.94 -6.67 -24.51
CA PRO A 23 11.87 -7.74 -24.20
C PRO A 23 11.64 -8.24 -22.77
N TYR A 24 11.64 -9.56 -22.58
CA TYR A 24 11.38 -10.21 -21.28
C TYR A 24 12.25 -11.46 -21.11
N GLY A 25 12.59 -11.79 -19.87
CA GLY A 25 13.42 -12.94 -19.49
C GLY A 25 14.78 -12.58 -18.89
N GLU A 26 15.48 -13.57 -18.35
CA GLU A 26 16.80 -13.40 -17.72
C GLU A 26 17.81 -12.76 -18.69
N GLU A 27 17.73 -13.09 -19.98
CA GLU A 27 18.58 -12.57 -21.03
C GLU A 27 17.90 -11.46 -21.87
N HIS A 28 16.96 -10.70 -21.30
CA HIS A 28 16.22 -9.61 -21.98
C HIS A 28 17.12 -8.61 -22.75
N LEU A 29 18.37 -8.38 -22.33
CA LEU A 29 19.32 -7.54 -23.07
C LEU A 29 19.66 -8.10 -24.47
N ARG A 30 19.63 -9.42 -24.66
CA ARG A 30 19.79 -10.04 -25.99
C ARG A 30 18.56 -9.78 -26.86
N ALA A 31 17.35 -9.91 -26.30
CA ALA A 31 16.11 -9.55 -26.97
C ALA A 31 16.10 -8.07 -27.40
N ALA A 32 16.55 -7.16 -26.53
CA ALA A 32 16.66 -5.74 -26.84
C ALA A 32 17.60 -5.48 -28.04
N ARG A 33 18.79 -6.10 -28.07
CA ARG A 33 19.71 -5.99 -29.22
C ARG A 33 19.12 -6.54 -30.52
N ALA A 34 18.37 -7.65 -30.44
CA ALA A 34 17.69 -8.21 -31.59
C ALA A 34 16.62 -7.26 -32.16
N LEU A 35 15.90 -6.55 -31.27
CA LEU A 35 14.91 -5.53 -31.66
C LEU A 35 15.56 -4.33 -32.34
N GLU A 36 16.65 -3.80 -31.77
CA GLU A 36 17.42 -2.70 -32.38
C GLU A 36 17.98 -3.10 -33.75
N ALA A 37 18.55 -4.29 -33.87
CA ALA A 37 19.09 -4.81 -35.12
C ALA A 37 18.00 -5.11 -36.17
N ALA A 38 16.77 -5.38 -35.74
CA ALA A 38 15.62 -5.54 -36.62
C ALA A 38 15.10 -4.19 -37.14
N GLY A 39 15.40 -3.08 -36.44
CA GLY A 39 15.00 -1.72 -36.81
C GLY A 39 13.96 -1.07 -35.90
N PHE A 40 13.66 -1.66 -34.74
CA PHE A 40 12.79 -1.04 -33.74
C PHE A 40 13.49 0.10 -33.01
N GLN A 41 12.74 1.13 -32.64
CA GLN A 41 13.23 2.27 -31.89
C GLN A 41 12.80 2.17 -30.43
N ARG A 42 13.70 2.48 -29.50
CA ARG A 42 13.37 2.48 -28.08
C ARG A 42 12.46 3.67 -27.74
N ILE A 43 11.36 3.41 -27.05
CA ILE A 43 10.41 4.43 -26.58
C ILE A 43 10.57 4.67 -25.06
N PRO A 44 10.07 5.82 -24.53
CA PRO A 44 10.01 6.05 -23.09
C PRO A 44 9.32 4.87 -22.37
N GLY A 45 9.85 4.48 -21.22
CA GLY A 45 9.40 3.28 -20.49
C GLY A 45 10.14 2.00 -20.85
N GLY A 46 11.00 2.01 -21.87
CA GLY A 46 11.95 0.92 -22.15
C GLY A 46 11.46 -0.15 -23.13
N ALA A 47 10.23 -0.02 -23.65
CA ALA A 47 9.73 -0.80 -24.77
C ALA A 47 10.35 -0.32 -26.10
N PHE A 48 10.08 -1.07 -27.17
CA PHE A 48 10.55 -0.80 -28.52
C PHE A 48 9.38 -0.67 -29.48
N ALA A 49 9.40 0.28 -30.41
CA ALA A 49 8.32 0.53 -31.35
C ALA A 49 8.78 0.51 -32.80
N ALA A 50 7.90 0.07 -33.70
CA ALA A 50 8.06 0.13 -35.13
C ALA A 50 6.76 0.67 -35.77
N PRO A 51 6.80 1.81 -36.49
CA PRO A 51 5.64 2.35 -37.18
C PRO A 51 5.08 1.36 -38.21
N LEU A 52 3.75 1.28 -38.32
CA LEU A 52 3.05 0.43 -39.29
C LEU A 52 2.58 1.21 -40.53
N THR A 53 3.25 2.31 -40.87
CA THR A 53 2.82 3.25 -41.91
C THR A 53 3.09 2.76 -43.34
N ASP A 54 4.13 1.93 -43.56
CA ASP A 54 4.48 1.37 -44.86
C ASP A 54 4.42 -0.18 -44.85
N PRO A 55 3.47 -0.80 -45.57
CA PRO A 55 3.32 -2.25 -45.63
C PRO A 55 4.54 -3.02 -46.17
N ALA A 56 5.40 -2.39 -46.99
CA ALA A 56 6.62 -3.03 -47.50
C ALA A 56 7.71 -3.03 -46.44
N ALA A 57 8.00 -1.87 -45.83
CA ALA A 57 8.93 -1.75 -44.71
C ALA A 57 8.51 -2.62 -43.51
N THR A 58 7.22 -2.68 -43.17
CA THR A 58 6.72 -3.54 -42.08
C THR A 58 7.00 -5.02 -42.34
N ARG A 59 6.82 -5.50 -43.58
CA ARG A 59 7.12 -6.90 -43.92
C ARG A 59 8.62 -7.20 -43.82
N GLN A 60 9.47 -6.29 -44.28
CA GLN A 60 10.91 -6.42 -44.15
C GLN A 60 11.35 -6.43 -42.67
N MET A 61 10.81 -5.53 -41.86
CA MET A 61 11.02 -5.44 -40.41
C MET A 61 10.61 -6.72 -39.70
N ALA A 62 9.42 -7.24 -40.00
CA ALA A 62 8.93 -8.49 -39.41
C ALA A 62 9.82 -9.68 -39.78
N SER A 63 10.28 -9.77 -41.03
CA SER A 63 11.22 -10.82 -41.46
C SER A 63 12.57 -10.69 -40.76
N ALA A 64 13.08 -9.46 -40.61
CA ALA A 64 14.32 -9.21 -39.88
C ALA A 64 14.19 -9.60 -38.41
N LEU A 65 13.07 -9.25 -37.76
CA LEU A 65 12.78 -9.61 -36.39
C LEU A 65 12.77 -11.13 -36.19
N VAL A 66 12.04 -11.88 -37.02
CA VAL A 66 12.00 -13.34 -36.93
C VAL A 66 13.39 -13.95 -37.08
N HIS A 67 14.18 -13.45 -38.03
CA HIS A 67 15.55 -13.92 -38.24
C HIS A 67 16.45 -13.63 -37.03
N ARG A 68 16.46 -12.39 -36.52
CA ARG A 68 17.27 -11.99 -35.36
C ARG A 68 16.84 -12.67 -34.07
N ALA A 69 15.54 -12.85 -33.86
CA ALA A 69 15.01 -13.59 -32.73
C ALA A 69 15.49 -15.05 -32.75
N HIS A 70 15.46 -15.70 -33.91
CA HIS A 70 16.00 -17.05 -34.07
C HIS A 70 17.51 -17.13 -33.79
N GLU A 71 18.31 -16.21 -34.32
CA GLU A 71 19.76 -16.15 -34.05
C GLU A 71 20.09 -15.97 -32.56
N CYS A 72 19.26 -15.21 -31.85
CA CYS A 72 19.45 -14.93 -30.43
C CYS A 72 18.72 -15.93 -29.50
N GLY A 73 18.07 -16.97 -30.04
CA GLY A 73 17.28 -17.92 -29.26
C GLY A 73 16.06 -17.31 -28.56
N ALA A 74 15.57 -16.16 -29.04
CA ALA A 74 14.42 -15.46 -28.49
C ALA A 74 13.10 -16.04 -29.00
N THR A 75 12.15 -16.29 -28.10
CA THR A 75 10.78 -16.65 -28.48
C THR A 75 9.95 -15.40 -28.73
N ILE A 76 9.31 -15.28 -29.88
CA ILE A 76 8.36 -14.20 -30.17
C ILE A 76 6.96 -14.64 -29.74
N THR A 77 6.27 -13.81 -28.97
CA THR A 77 4.87 -14.03 -28.58
C THR A 77 4.06 -12.80 -28.96
N THR A 78 2.96 -12.98 -29.69
CA THR A 78 2.05 -11.88 -29.99
C THR A 78 0.94 -11.82 -28.96
N SER A 79 0.81 -10.69 -28.28
CA SER A 79 -0.36 -10.39 -27.48
C SER A 79 -1.53 -10.06 -28.42
N PRO A 80 -2.71 -10.66 -28.23
CA PRO A 80 -3.92 -10.25 -28.95
C PRO A 80 -4.43 -8.88 -28.47
N ARG A 81 -3.78 -8.26 -27.48
CA ARG A 81 -4.23 -7.04 -26.84
C ARG A 81 -3.48 -5.82 -27.36
N PRO A 82 -4.12 -4.64 -27.30
CA PRO A 82 -3.41 -3.39 -27.44
C PRO A 82 -2.32 -3.29 -26.38
N TYR A 83 -1.29 -2.53 -26.70
CA TYR A 83 -0.20 -2.20 -25.79
C TYR A 83 -0.76 -1.67 -24.46
N LEU A 84 -0.31 -2.26 -23.34
CA LEU A 84 -0.81 -1.94 -22.01
C LEU A 84 -0.70 -0.44 -21.68
N GLY A 85 0.35 0.23 -22.17
CA GLY A 85 0.53 1.68 -22.00
C GLY A 85 -0.64 2.50 -22.58
N ASP A 86 -1.09 2.17 -23.81
CA ASP A 86 -2.20 2.86 -24.46
C ASP A 86 -3.50 2.69 -23.66
N PHE A 87 -3.77 1.46 -23.18
CA PHE A 87 -4.94 1.18 -22.36
C PHE A 87 -4.88 1.93 -21.02
N GLY A 88 -3.69 2.00 -20.40
CA GLY A 88 -3.45 2.76 -19.19
C GLY A 88 -3.74 4.25 -19.33
N GLU A 89 -3.24 4.87 -20.40
CA GLU A 89 -3.53 6.28 -20.72
C GLU A 89 -5.03 6.52 -20.98
N ASP A 90 -5.66 5.63 -21.76
CA ASP A 90 -7.10 5.71 -22.05
C ASP A 90 -7.94 5.56 -20.78
N LEU A 91 -7.54 4.70 -19.86
CA LEU A 91 -8.19 4.53 -18.56
C LEU A 91 -8.00 5.79 -17.70
N ALA A 92 -6.77 6.28 -17.55
CA ALA A 92 -6.48 7.49 -16.77
C ALA A 92 -7.30 8.70 -17.23
N ALA A 93 -7.41 8.91 -18.55
CA ALA A 93 -8.19 10.01 -19.14
C ALA A 93 -9.71 9.94 -18.84
N ARG A 94 -10.22 8.76 -18.46
CA ARG A 94 -11.65 8.52 -18.19
C ARG A 94 -11.98 8.42 -16.70
N LEU A 95 -10.96 8.33 -15.84
CA LEU A 95 -11.16 8.33 -14.40
C LEU A 95 -11.49 9.74 -13.88
N PRO A 96 -12.29 9.85 -12.80
CA PRO A 96 -12.62 11.15 -12.23
C PRO A 96 -11.40 11.78 -11.56
N GLY A 97 -11.16 13.07 -11.86
CA GLY A 97 -10.02 13.83 -11.35
C GLY A 97 -8.83 13.83 -12.30
N ALA A 98 -7.66 14.23 -11.81
CA ALA A 98 -6.42 14.24 -12.58
C ALA A 98 -5.64 12.95 -12.31
N TRP A 99 -5.85 11.95 -13.18
CA TRP A 99 -5.08 10.72 -13.18
C TRP A 99 -3.99 10.75 -14.25
N SER A 100 -2.83 10.18 -13.93
CA SER A 100 -1.76 9.94 -14.88
C SER A 100 -1.45 8.45 -14.94
N ALA A 101 -0.96 7.99 -16.09
CA ALA A 101 -0.56 6.62 -16.31
C ALA A 101 0.93 6.56 -16.60
N ARG A 102 1.65 5.67 -15.92
CA ARG A 102 3.06 5.41 -16.16
C ARG A 102 3.27 3.92 -16.33
N LEU A 103 3.77 3.52 -17.49
CA LEU A 103 4.14 2.13 -17.73
C LEU A 103 5.46 1.81 -17.03
N GLU A 104 5.48 0.69 -16.32
CA GLU A 104 6.66 0.04 -15.79
C GLU A 104 6.83 -1.33 -16.46
N LEU A 105 8.05 -1.63 -16.87
CA LEU A 105 8.41 -2.93 -17.44
C LEU A 105 9.25 -3.70 -16.44
N TYR A 106 8.86 -4.94 -16.17
CA TYR A 106 9.60 -5.85 -15.32
C TYR A 106 10.25 -6.88 -16.23
N TYR A 107 11.50 -6.63 -16.61
CA TYR A 107 12.19 -7.42 -17.63
C TYR A 107 12.47 -8.86 -17.17
N ASN A 108 12.40 -9.16 -15.86
CA ASN A 108 12.52 -10.49 -15.32
C ASN A 108 11.68 -10.66 -14.01
N PRO A 109 11.43 -11.91 -13.57
CA PRO A 109 10.66 -12.19 -12.36
C PRO A 109 11.27 -11.69 -11.04
N GLU A 110 12.58 -11.46 -10.96
CA GLU A 110 13.22 -10.97 -9.74
C GLU A 110 12.88 -9.49 -9.52
N VAL A 111 12.91 -8.67 -10.58
CA VAL A 111 12.53 -7.24 -10.51
C VAL A 111 11.05 -7.09 -10.15
N GLN A 112 10.20 -8.03 -10.57
CA GLN A 112 8.78 -8.04 -10.20
C GLN A 112 8.55 -8.21 -8.68
N LYS A 113 9.49 -8.84 -7.95
CA LYS A 113 9.35 -9.06 -6.50
C LYS A 113 9.38 -7.76 -5.70
N ASP A 114 9.99 -6.70 -6.23
CA ASP A 114 10.03 -5.39 -5.59
C ASP A 114 8.64 -4.78 -5.42
N LEU A 115 7.65 -5.22 -6.22
CA LEU A 115 6.26 -4.78 -6.10
C LEU A 115 5.54 -5.37 -4.89
N ILE A 116 5.94 -6.56 -4.45
CA ILE A 116 5.20 -7.37 -3.48
C ILE A 116 5.07 -6.63 -2.15
N GLY A 117 6.13 -5.97 -1.68
CA GLY A 117 6.12 -5.24 -0.41
C GLY A 117 5.24 -3.99 -0.41
N SER A 118 5.03 -3.39 -1.58
CA SER A 118 4.27 -2.14 -1.73
C SER A 118 2.79 -2.40 -2.07
N LEU A 119 2.47 -3.61 -2.54
CA LEU A 119 1.12 -3.98 -2.92
C LEU A 119 0.20 -4.09 -1.71
N TRP A 120 -0.93 -3.38 -1.77
CA TRP A 120 -1.98 -3.43 -0.77
C TRP A 120 -3.24 -4.06 -1.40
N ASP A 121 -3.22 -5.39 -1.47
CA ASP A 121 -4.25 -6.19 -2.14
C ASP A 121 -4.57 -7.46 -1.34
N SER A 122 -5.86 -7.75 -1.21
CA SER A 122 -6.37 -8.99 -0.60
C SER A 122 -6.93 -9.98 -1.64
N GLY A 123 -6.61 -9.80 -2.92
CA GLY A 123 -7.29 -10.41 -4.05
C GLY A 123 -6.38 -11.18 -5.01
N ASP A 124 -6.82 -11.22 -6.26
CA ASP A 124 -6.18 -12.03 -7.31
C ASP A 124 -4.91 -11.34 -7.84
N LEU A 125 -4.76 -10.02 -7.66
CA LEU A 125 -3.60 -9.27 -8.12
C LEU A 125 -2.33 -9.72 -7.40
N LEU A 126 -2.36 -9.81 -6.07
CA LEU A 126 -1.20 -10.25 -5.32
C LEU A 126 -0.81 -11.68 -5.71
N GLN A 127 -1.79 -12.57 -5.89
CA GLN A 127 -1.53 -13.95 -6.33
C GLN A 127 -0.91 -14.00 -7.73
N ALA A 128 -1.40 -13.17 -8.65
CA ALA A 128 -0.83 -13.03 -9.99
C ALA A 128 0.63 -12.54 -9.93
N VAL A 129 0.93 -11.54 -9.12
CA VAL A 129 2.30 -11.01 -8.97
C VAL A 129 3.23 -12.00 -8.25
N LEU A 130 2.70 -12.90 -7.41
CA LEU A 130 3.52 -13.92 -6.74
C LEU A 130 3.84 -15.14 -7.62
N HIS A 131 2.91 -15.50 -8.51
CA HIS A 131 2.94 -16.83 -9.15
C HIS A 131 3.06 -16.78 -10.67
N ASP A 132 2.71 -15.65 -11.29
CA ASP A 132 2.71 -15.49 -12.74
C ASP A 132 3.77 -14.46 -13.18
N ALA A 133 4.25 -14.63 -14.41
CA ALA A 133 5.10 -13.65 -15.06
C ALA A 133 4.26 -12.41 -15.42
N VAL A 134 4.67 -11.24 -14.92
CA VAL A 134 4.07 -9.94 -15.25
C VAL A 134 5.13 -9.08 -15.97
N PRO A 135 5.18 -9.11 -17.32
CA PRO A 135 6.23 -8.42 -18.08
C PRO A 135 6.18 -6.89 -17.99
N GLY A 136 5.02 -6.35 -17.59
CA GLY A 136 4.84 -4.93 -17.34
C GLY A 136 3.51 -4.64 -16.67
N ALA A 137 3.45 -3.47 -16.06
CA ALA A 137 2.29 -2.94 -15.39
C ALA A 137 2.15 -1.44 -15.66
N VAL A 138 0.94 -0.92 -15.53
CA VAL A 138 0.72 0.53 -15.51
C VAL A 138 0.44 0.95 -14.09
N VAL A 139 1.23 1.90 -13.60
CA VAL A 139 0.99 2.62 -12.36
C VAL A 139 0.11 3.81 -12.69
N LEU A 140 -1.10 3.83 -12.12
CA LEU A 140 -2.03 4.94 -12.22
C LEU A 140 -1.91 5.76 -10.94
N THR A 141 -1.57 7.04 -11.07
CA THR A 141 -1.48 7.93 -9.90
C THR A 141 -2.50 9.04 -10.03
N ASN A 142 -3.16 9.36 -8.92
CA ASN A 142 -3.85 10.65 -8.80
C ASN A 142 -2.92 11.64 -8.10
N GLY A 143 -3.09 12.93 -8.36
CA GLY A 143 -2.33 13.98 -7.65
C GLY A 143 -2.61 14.07 -6.13
N ALA A 144 -3.30 13.08 -5.55
CA ALA A 144 -3.68 12.98 -4.14
C ALA A 144 -3.09 11.71 -3.48
N SER A 145 -1.92 11.26 -3.96
CA SER A 145 -1.13 10.15 -3.40
C SER A 145 -1.81 8.78 -3.43
N THR A 146 -2.87 8.60 -4.24
CA THR A 146 -3.41 7.26 -4.53
C THR A 146 -2.69 6.70 -5.74
N GLU A 147 -2.07 5.55 -5.55
CA GLU A 147 -1.42 4.81 -6.62
C GLU A 147 -2.10 3.45 -6.80
N LEU A 148 -2.44 3.13 -8.05
CA LEU A 148 -3.07 1.87 -8.44
C LEU A 148 -2.15 1.12 -9.40
N LEU A 149 -2.13 -0.21 -9.27
CA LEU A 149 -1.40 -1.08 -10.18
C LEU A 149 -2.38 -1.79 -11.11
N LEU A 150 -2.17 -1.60 -12.42
CA LEU A 150 -2.88 -2.27 -13.49
C LEU A 150 -1.96 -3.27 -14.18
N ILE A 151 -2.34 -4.54 -14.22
CA ILE A 151 -1.63 -5.59 -14.95
C ILE A 151 -2.53 -6.30 -15.95
N GLU A 152 -1.93 -6.90 -16.98
CA GLU A 152 -2.64 -7.90 -17.76
C GLU A 152 -2.96 -9.11 -16.91
N ARG A 153 -4.22 -9.58 -16.93
CA ARG A 153 -4.61 -10.76 -16.18
C ARG A 153 -3.91 -12.02 -16.72
N PRO A 154 -3.12 -12.74 -15.91
CA PRO A 154 -2.50 -13.99 -16.33
C PRO A 154 -3.54 -15.07 -16.63
N GLY A 155 -3.23 -15.95 -17.58
CA GLY A 155 -4.01 -17.16 -17.90
C GLY A 155 -5.40 -16.95 -18.52
N ASN A 156 -5.93 -15.73 -18.59
CA ASN A 156 -7.27 -15.44 -19.11
C ASN A 156 -7.22 -14.33 -20.17
N GLY A 157 -7.66 -14.63 -21.39
CA GLY A 157 -7.42 -13.84 -22.59
C GLY A 157 -8.06 -12.44 -22.69
N GLY A 158 -8.98 -12.03 -21.80
CA GLY A 158 -9.83 -10.85 -22.06
C GLY A 158 -9.89 -9.73 -21.02
N GLY A 159 -8.98 -9.64 -20.05
CA GLY A 159 -9.10 -8.61 -19.00
C GLY A 159 -7.82 -8.20 -18.32
N TYR A 160 -7.94 -7.14 -17.53
CA TYR A 160 -6.88 -6.59 -16.70
C TYR A 160 -7.20 -6.83 -15.22
N LEU A 161 -6.19 -6.83 -14.38
CA LEU A 161 -6.36 -6.80 -12.92
C LEU A 161 -5.93 -5.42 -12.43
N LEU A 162 -6.75 -4.83 -11.56
CA LEU A 162 -6.46 -3.58 -10.90
C LEU A 162 -6.48 -3.77 -9.39
N GLY A 163 -5.45 -3.27 -8.72
CA GLY A 163 -5.37 -3.18 -7.28
C GLY A 163 -4.66 -1.88 -6.86
N ALA A 164 -4.41 -1.73 -5.57
CA ALA A 164 -3.80 -0.54 -5.02
C ALA A 164 -2.38 -0.82 -4.53
N PHE A 165 -1.52 0.18 -4.63
CA PHE A 165 -0.39 0.26 -3.73
C PHE A 165 -0.85 0.78 -2.38
N ALA A 166 -0.06 0.48 -1.36
CA ALA A 166 -0.22 1.11 -0.08
C ALA A 166 -0.07 2.62 -0.18
N ALA A 167 -0.86 3.35 0.60
CA ALA A 167 -0.62 4.77 0.77
C ALA A 167 0.74 4.96 1.46
N GLU A 168 1.49 6.00 1.07
CA GLU A 168 2.84 6.32 1.59
C GLU A 168 2.89 6.42 3.13
N GLU A 169 1.75 6.69 3.76
CA GLU A 169 1.56 6.75 5.21
C GLU A 169 1.66 5.37 5.91
N PHE A 170 1.87 4.27 5.17
CA PHE A 170 2.01 2.94 5.75
C PHE A 170 3.19 2.12 5.19
N GLU A 171 4.04 1.65 6.10
CA GLU A 171 5.23 0.85 5.77
C GLU A 171 4.95 -0.68 5.74
N ASP A 172 3.98 -1.17 6.52
CA ASP A 172 3.66 -2.61 6.66
C ASP A 172 2.40 -3.01 5.89
N ASN A 173 2.55 -3.48 4.65
CA ASN A 173 1.42 -3.72 3.74
C ASN A 173 1.14 -5.20 3.44
N TRP A 174 2.07 -6.07 3.84
CA TRP A 174 1.94 -7.51 3.70
C TRP A 174 0.95 -8.09 4.69
N GLU A 175 0.04 -8.95 4.23
CA GLU A 175 -1.00 -9.61 5.07
C GLU A 175 -1.90 -8.65 5.86
N GLU A 176 -2.07 -7.41 5.38
CA GLU A 176 -2.91 -6.44 6.07
C GLU A 176 -4.42 -6.80 5.88
N PRO A 177 -5.20 -6.96 6.98
CA PRO A 177 -6.56 -7.50 6.95
C PRO A 177 -7.62 -6.59 6.31
N ASN A 178 -7.34 -5.29 6.24
CA ASN A 178 -8.16 -4.24 5.64
C ASN A 178 -7.84 -4.00 4.16
N ALA A 179 -6.88 -4.72 3.56
CA ALA A 179 -6.52 -4.54 2.17
C ALA A 179 -7.73 -4.65 1.23
N PRO A 180 -7.90 -3.71 0.28
CA PRO A 180 -8.97 -3.79 -0.69
C PRO A 180 -8.73 -4.98 -1.62
N ARG A 181 -9.82 -5.63 -2.04
CA ARG A 181 -9.74 -6.69 -3.04
C ARG A 181 -9.59 -6.08 -4.43
N SER A 182 -8.57 -6.51 -5.17
CA SER A 182 -8.42 -6.23 -6.60
C SER A 182 -9.65 -6.64 -7.40
N ILE A 183 -9.86 -5.93 -8.50
CA ILE A 183 -10.97 -6.20 -9.42
C ILE A 183 -10.46 -6.56 -10.81
N VAL A 184 -11.24 -7.38 -11.50
CA VAL A 184 -11.02 -7.67 -12.92
C VAL A 184 -11.68 -6.56 -13.74
N LEU A 185 -10.91 -5.96 -14.64
CA LEU A 185 -11.39 -4.95 -15.58
C LEU A 185 -11.59 -5.55 -16.98
N PRO A 186 -12.64 -5.11 -17.69
CA PRO A 186 -12.82 -5.46 -19.09
C PRO A 186 -11.79 -4.76 -19.98
N GLY A 187 -11.63 -5.27 -21.21
CA GLY A 187 -10.75 -4.68 -22.22
C GLY A 187 -11.18 -3.32 -22.77
N GLU A 188 -12.39 -2.88 -22.45
CA GLU A 188 -12.99 -1.62 -22.93
C GLU A 188 -12.76 -0.50 -21.91
N PRO A 189 -12.01 0.57 -22.25
CA PRO A 189 -11.63 1.62 -21.30
C PRO A 189 -12.81 2.31 -20.61
N ASP A 190 -13.93 2.52 -21.31
CA ASP A 190 -15.12 3.16 -20.73
C ASP A 190 -15.80 2.29 -19.67
N LEU A 191 -15.90 0.97 -19.91
CA LEU A 191 -16.44 0.04 -18.90
C LEU A 191 -15.46 -0.14 -17.75
N ALA A 192 -14.16 -0.19 -18.04
CA ALA A 192 -13.11 -0.28 -17.04
C ALA A 192 -13.16 0.95 -16.11
N ALA A 193 -13.17 2.17 -16.65
CA ALA A 193 -13.25 3.40 -15.87
C ALA A 193 -14.50 3.46 -14.98
N ARG A 194 -15.65 3.00 -15.50
CA ARG A 194 -16.87 2.87 -14.69
C ARG A 194 -16.67 1.89 -13.54
N ALA A 195 -16.16 0.68 -13.80
CA ALA A 195 -15.92 -0.33 -12.76
C ALA A 195 -14.96 0.18 -11.68
N VAL A 196 -13.90 0.90 -12.07
CA VAL A 196 -12.97 1.53 -11.12
C VAL A 196 -13.70 2.57 -10.26
N THR A 197 -14.46 3.46 -10.89
CA THR A 197 -15.12 4.59 -10.21
C THR A 197 -16.25 4.15 -9.29
N THR A 198 -17.08 3.20 -9.72
CA THR A 198 -18.27 2.79 -8.96
C THR A 198 -18.00 1.69 -7.95
N THR A 199 -16.94 0.90 -8.15
CA THR A 199 -16.68 -0.31 -7.36
C THR A 199 -15.36 -0.21 -6.61
N PHE A 200 -14.24 -0.01 -7.32
CA PHE A 200 -12.92 -0.08 -6.71
C PHE A 200 -12.60 1.13 -5.82
N LEU A 201 -12.73 2.35 -6.32
CA LEU A 201 -12.39 3.56 -5.54
C LEU A 201 -13.22 3.71 -4.26
N PRO A 202 -14.54 3.39 -4.25
CA PRO A 202 -15.30 3.34 -3.01
C PRO A 202 -14.81 2.25 -2.05
N ALA A 203 -14.46 1.06 -2.55
CA ALA A 203 -13.91 -0.02 -1.72
C ALA A 203 -12.54 0.36 -1.13
N TYR A 204 -11.65 0.92 -1.94
CA TYR A 204 -10.37 1.48 -1.51
C TYR A 204 -10.55 2.55 -0.42
N SER A 205 -11.47 3.49 -0.62
CA SER A 205 -11.74 4.55 0.36
C SER A 205 -12.23 4.02 1.71
N ARG A 206 -13.03 2.94 1.69
CA ARG A 206 -13.47 2.24 2.91
C ARG A 206 -12.34 1.48 3.58
N ALA A 207 -11.54 0.75 2.81
CA ALA A 207 -10.36 0.05 3.29
C ALA A 207 -9.40 1.01 4.00
N LEU A 208 -9.14 2.18 3.39
CA LEU A 208 -8.22 3.18 3.93
C LEU A 208 -8.76 3.81 5.20
N HIS A 209 -10.07 4.07 5.24
CA HIS A 209 -10.76 4.54 6.45
C HIS A 209 -10.64 3.52 7.59
N GLN A 210 -10.87 2.23 7.30
CA GLN A 210 -10.82 1.17 8.30
C GLN A 210 -9.38 0.97 8.82
N ARG A 211 -8.39 0.96 7.92
CA ARG A 211 -6.97 0.85 8.29
C ARG A 211 -6.55 1.98 9.22
N ARG A 212 -6.85 3.23 8.86
CA ARG A 212 -6.58 4.41 9.71
C ARG A 212 -7.25 4.28 11.07
N LEU A 213 -8.51 3.84 11.10
CA LEU A 213 -9.24 3.64 12.35
C LEU A 213 -8.57 2.59 13.23
N ASP A 214 -8.23 1.41 12.67
CA ASP A 214 -7.59 0.34 13.42
C ASP A 214 -6.19 0.74 13.90
N THR A 215 -5.43 1.49 13.11
CA THR A 215 -4.15 2.07 13.52
C THR A 215 -4.30 3.01 14.72
N VAL A 216 -5.27 3.92 14.70
CA VAL A 216 -5.54 4.83 15.83
C VAL A 216 -6.00 4.06 17.07
N LEU A 217 -6.94 3.12 16.92
CA LEU A 217 -7.47 2.35 18.05
C LEU A 217 -6.41 1.45 18.68
N SER A 218 -5.57 0.80 17.87
CA SER A 218 -4.44 -0.01 18.34
C SER A 218 -3.42 0.85 19.10
N ALA A 219 -3.09 2.03 18.59
CA ALA A 219 -2.22 2.97 19.28
C ALA A 219 -2.79 3.40 20.65
N LEU A 220 -4.08 3.74 20.70
CA LEU A 220 -4.75 4.12 21.96
C LEU A 220 -4.85 2.95 22.95
N GLU A 221 -5.06 1.73 22.46
CA GLU A 221 -5.07 0.51 23.30
C GLU A 221 -3.69 0.27 23.93
N HIS A 222 -2.62 0.40 23.15
CA HIS A 222 -1.25 0.27 23.65
C HIS A 222 -0.94 1.31 24.73
N ILE A 223 -1.25 2.58 24.47
CA ILE A 223 -1.07 3.67 25.46
C ILE A 223 -1.89 3.38 26.72
N ARG A 224 -3.14 2.94 26.57
CA ARG A 224 -4.03 2.64 27.70
C ARG A 224 -3.49 1.50 28.57
N ALA A 225 -2.92 0.46 27.97
CA ALA A 225 -2.32 -0.65 28.70
C ALA A 225 -1.14 -0.18 29.55
N GLU A 226 -0.23 0.59 28.96
CA GLU A 226 0.93 1.16 29.65
C GLU A 226 0.51 2.15 30.76
N TYR A 227 -0.50 2.99 30.49
CA TYR A 227 -1.02 3.94 31.47
C TYR A 227 -1.62 3.22 32.68
N LYS A 228 -2.40 2.16 32.46
CA LYS A 228 -2.96 1.33 33.55
C LYS A 228 -1.86 0.69 34.40
N THR A 229 -0.80 0.19 33.76
CA THR A 229 0.37 -0.35 34.46
C THR A 229 1.03 0.71 35.34
N LEU A 230 1.28 1.90 34.81
CA LEU A 230 1.86 3.01 35.58
C LEU A 230 0.98 3.40 36.78
N GLN A 231 -0.34 3.49 36.59
CA GLN A 231 -1.27 3.84 37.68
C GLN A 231 -1.32 2.76 38.76
N ALA A 232 -1.28 1.48 38.39
CA ALA A 232 -1.22 0.38 39.35
C ALA A 232 0.07 0.42 40.19
N ILE A 233 1.20 0.75 39.55
CA ILE A 233 2.50 0.89 40.23
C ILE A 233 2.48 2.09 41.19
N LYS A 234 1.95 3.24 40.75
CA LYS A 234 1.76 4.43 41.61
C LYS A 234 0.89 4.13 42.82
N ALA A 235 -0.22 3.43 42.65
CA ALA A 235 -1.16 3.12 43.71
C ALA A 235 -0.60 2.10 44.71
N SER A 236 0.15 1.10 44.23
CA SER A 236 0.70 0.03 45.06
C SER A 236 2.06 0.34 45.68
N GLY A 237 2.80 1.31 45.12
CA GLY A 237 4.19 1.57 45.46
C GLY A 237 5.14 0.42 45.06
N ARG A 238 4.72 -0.44 44.11
CA ARG A 238 5.43 -1.68 43.72
C ARG A 238 5.44 -1.83 42.20
N TYR A 239 6.48 -2.45 41.66
CA TYR A 239 6.52 -2.89 40.26
C TYR A 239 5.51 -4.00 39.99
N SER A 240 5.27 -4.28 38.71
CA SER A 240 4.34 -5.34 38.26
C SER A 240 4.72 -6.75 38.73
N ASP A 241 5.99 -6.98 39.11
CA ASP A 241 6.50 -8.22 39.69
C ASP A 241 6.36 -8.28 41.24
N GLY A 242 5.81 -7.23 41.86
CA GLY A 242 5.58 -7.12 43.30
C GLY A 242 6.75 -6.52 44.08
N VAL A 243 7.88 -6.22 43.43
CA VAL A 243 9.06 -5.61 44.07
C VAL A 243 8.72 -4.17 44.53
N PRO A 244 8.97 -3.81 45.80
CA PRO A 244 8.79 -2.44 46.28
C PRO A 244 9.62 -1.43 45.50
N LEU A 245 9.04 -0.25 45.25
CA LEU A 245 9.82 0.91 44.79
C LEU A 245 10.76 1.34 45.91
N ALA A 246 12.06 1.07 45.74
CA ALA A 246 13.07 1.31 46.75
C ALA A 246 13.45 2.80 46.93
N ASP A 247 13.19 3.63 45.90
CA ASP A 247 13.54 5.06 45.88
C ASP A 247 12.38 5.87 45.28
N SER A 248 11.99 6.94 45.97
CA SER A 248 11.00 7.93 45.53
C SER A 248 11.34 8.59 44.18
N ARG A 249 12.62 8.57 43.77
CA ARG A 249 13.10 9.08 42.47
C ARG A 249 12.76 8.16 41.29
N MET A 250 12.38 6.91 41.53
CA MET A 250 12.00 5.96 40.48
C MET A 250 10.68 6.33 39.82
N LEU A 251 9.74 6.93 40.55
CA LEU A 251 8.43 7.31 40.00
C LEU A 251 8.55 8.33 38.84
N PRO A 252 9.27 9.47 38.98
CA PRO A 252 9.52 10.38 37.86
C PRO A 252 10.24 9.75 36.66
N GLU A 253 11.10 8.76 36.88
CA GLU A 253 11.79 8.05 35.79
C GLU A 253 10.84 7.11 35.03
N MET A 254 9.93 6.46 35.75
CA MET A 254 8.89 5.64 35.14
C MET A 254 7.88 6.48 34.37
N GLU A 255 7.49 7.65 34.88
CA GLU A 255 6.64 8.60 34.16
C GLU A 255 7.30 9.07 32.86
N ARG A 256 8.60 9.40 32.89
CA ARG A 256 9.36 9.74 31.69
C ARG A 256 9.44 8.59 30.69
N SER A 257 9.63 7.37 31.19
CA SER A 257 9.67 6.18 30.33
C SER A 257 8.30 5.91 29.71
N PHE A 258 7.22 6.04 30.47
CA PHE A 258 5.86 5.99 29.92
C PHE A 258 5.64 7.05 28.86
N ALA A 259 6.02 8.30 29.11
CA ALA A 259 5.89 9.39 28.15
C ALA A 259 6.64 9.10 26.84
N ASP A 260 7.86 8.55 26.92
CA ASP A 260 8.64 8.12 25.76
C ASP A 260 7.89 7.06 24.92
N TYR A 261 7.38 6.00 25.55
CA TYR A 261 6.63 4.95 24.87
C TYR A 261 5.28 5.44 24.33
N ALA A 262 4.55 6.21 25.13
CA ALA A 262 3.24 6.75 24.75
C ALA A 262 3.37 7.70 23.55
N TRP A 263 4.44 8.49 23.47
CA TRP A 263 4.71 9.34 22.31
C TRP A 263 4.82 8.53 21.02
N LEU A 264 5.58 7.42 21.02
CA LEU A 264 5.78 6.59 19.83
C LEU A 264 4.45 6.12 19.23
N SER A 265 3.54 5.64 20.08
CA SER A 265 2.19 5.24 19.68
C SER A 265 1.31 6.43 19.31
N PHE A 266 1.39 7.53 20.08
CA PHE A 266 0.55 8.71 19.87
C PHE A 266 0.81 9.42 18.54
N ARG A 267 2.02 9.29 17.96
CA ARG A 267 2.30 9.76 16.59
C ARG A 267 1.33 9.19 15.56
N HIS A 268 0.92 7.92 15.70
CA HIS A 268 -0.09 7.33 14.81
C HIS A 268 -1.46 7.99 14.97
N VAL A 269 -1.82 8.41 16.19
CA VAL A 269 -3.04 9.18 16.43
C VAL A 269 -2.95 10.53 15.74
N LEU A 270 -1.84 11.25 15.93
CA LEU A 270 -1.60 12.54 15.28
C LEU A 270 -1.67 12.41 13.75
N GLU A 271 -1.11 11.34 13.19
CA GLU A 271 -1.04 11.12 11.75
C GLU A 271 -2.40 10.80 11.12
N HIS A 272 -3.17 9.88 11.68
CA HIS A 272 -4.36 9.35 11.00
C HIS A 272 -5.68 9.92 11.53
N ALA A 273 -5.74 10.38 12.79
CA ALA A 273 -6.98 10.86 13.38
C ALA A 273 -7.56 12.15 12.76
N PRO A 274 -6.77 13.14 12.29
CA PRO A 274 -7.33 14.34 11.67
C PRO A 274 -8.27 14.04 10.49
N VAL A 275 -7.88 13.11 9.63
CA VAL A 275 -8.70 12.72 8.47
C VAL A 275 -9.98 12.02 8.91
N LEU A 276 -9.92 11.15 9.93
CA LEU A 276 -11.10 10.48 10.49
C LEU A 276 -12.07 11.48 11.12
N LEU A 277 -11.56 12.38 11.94
CA LEU A 277 -12.34 13.43 12.61
C LEU A 277 -13.02 14.37 11.61
N SER A 278 -12.33 14.75 10.53
CA SER A 278 -12.90 15.62 9.48
C SER A 278 -14.14 15.03 8.79
N ARG A 279 -14.35 13.71 8.89
CA ARG A 279 -15.49 12.97 8.32
C ARG A 279 -16.62 12.75 9.32
N CYS A 280 -16.36 12.87 10.62
CA CYS A 280 -17.39 12.70 11.64
C CYS A 280 -18.48 13.77 11.52
N ARG A 281 -19.75 13.36 11.58
CA ARG A 281 -20.91 14.25 11.51
C ARG A 281 -21.88 13.92 12.66
N PRO A 282 -21.59 14.30 13.91
CA PRO A 282 -22.38 13.90 15.08
C PRO A 282 -23.87 14.21 14.98
N ALA A 283 -24.23 15.35 14.38
CA ALA A 283 -25.63 15.75 14.18
C ALA A 283 -26.42 14.80 13.26
N ALA A 284 -25.73 14.01 12.43
CA ALA A 284 -26.32 13.04 11.51
C ALA A 284 -26.27 11.60 12.05
N THR A 285 -25.77 11.38 13.27
CA THR A 285 -25.68 10.05 13.91
C THR A 285 -26.66 9.91 15.07
N ALA A 286 -26.75 8.70 15.63
CA ALA A 286 -27.57 8.41 16.81
C ALA A 286 -27.02 9.01 18.12
N TRP A 287 -25.82 9.60 18.09
CA TRP A 287 -25.13 10.14 19.26
C TRP A 287 -24.67 11.60 19.04
N PRO A 288 -25.60 12.55 18.88
CA PRO A 288 -25.24 13.96 18.70
C PRO A 288 -24.45 14.54 19.89
N GLN A 289 -24.60 13.98 21.09
CA GLN A 289 -23.86 14.36 22.29
C GLN A 289 -22.34 14.14 22.18
N ASP A 290 -21.88 13.26 21.28
CA ASP A 290 -20.45 13.01 21.08
C ASP A 290 -19.73 14.24 20.48
N ALA A 291 -20.46 15.24 19.97
CA ALA A 291 -19.88 16.46 19.40
C ALA A 291 -18.90 17.17 20.35
N ALA A 292 -19.24 17.29 21.64
CA ALA A 292 -18.37 17.94 22.61
C ALA A 292 -17.06 17.17 22.84
N ALA A 293 -17.10 15.83 22.75
CA ALA A 293 -15.90 15.00 22.83
C ALA A 293 -15.03 15.18 21.58
N LEU A 294 -15.63 15.20 20.38
CA LEU A 294 -14.88 15.41 19.13
C LEU A 294 -14.20 16.79 19.05
N GLU A 295 -14.81 17.83 19.61
CA GLU A 295 -14.19 19.17 19.70
C GLU A 295 -12.98 19.19 20.65
N ARG A 296 -13.08 18.50 21.80
CA ARG A 296 -11.92 18.33 22.70
C ARG A 296 -10.79 17.56 22.03
N LEU A 297 -11.11 16.52 21.27
CA LEU A 297 -10.12 15.74 20.52
C LEU A 297 -9.44 16.58 19.42
N HIS A 298 -10.20 17.40 18.68
CA HIS A 298 -9.60 18.34 17.72
C HIS A 298 -8.67 19.35 18.40
N SER A 299 -9.09 19.90 19.52
CA SER A 299 -8.28 20.86 20.29
C SER A 299 -6.99 20.19 20.78
N ALA A 300 -7.07 18.98 21.32
CA ALA A 300 -5.93 18.19 21.77
C ALA A 300 -4.92 17.88 20.63
N LEU A 301 -5.40 17.66 19.41
CA LEU A 301 -4.52 17.50 18.23
C LEU A 301 -3.83 18.82 17.88
N ALA A 302 -4.56 19.93 17.86
CA ALA A 302 -4.02 21.26 17.57
C ALA A 302 -2.94 21.65 18.59
N ASP A 303 -3.19 21.41 19.87
CA ASP A 303 -2.25 21.68 20.96
C ASP A 303 -0.97 20.82 20.86
N SER A 304 -1.05 19.66 20.19
CA SER A 304 0.09 18.76 19.99
C SER A 304 0.85 19.00 18.67
N GLN A 305 0.39 19.92 17.82
CA GLN A 305 0.94 20.10 16.48
C GLN A 305 2.38 20.63 16.50
N GLU A 306 2.69 21.61 17.35
CA GLU A 306 4.05 22.14 17.48
C GLU A 306 5.06 21.06 17.91
N THR A 307 4.65 20.20 18.86
CA THR A 307 5.46 19.07 19.33
C THR A 307 5.69 18.06 18.20
N ARG A 308 4.70 17.85 17.34
CA ARG A 308 4.80 16.97 16.17
C ARG A 308 5.76 17.53 15.12
N ASP A 309 5.63 18.82 14.81
CA ASP A 309 6.47 19.48 13.81
C ASP A 309 7.94 19.43 14.25
N GLU A 310 8.21 19.67 15.55
CA GLU A 310 9.54 19.53 16.12
C GLU A 310 10.06 18.07 16.07
N ASP A 311 9.24 17.06 16.39
CA ASP A 311 9.62 15.64 16.22
C ASP A 311 9.98 15.32 14.77
N GLN A 312 9.22 15.86 13.81
CA GLN A 312 9.42 15.64 12.38
C GLN A 312 10.68 16.31 11.86
N GLU A 313 11.00 17.54 12.31
CA GLU A 313 12.26 18.21 11.97
C GLU A 313 13.49 17.45 12.49
N LEU A 314 13.35 16.79 13.63
CA LEU A 314 14.41 15.97 14.20
C LEU A 314 14.56 14.60 13.52
N ARG A 315 13.61 14.18 12.66
CA ARG A 315 13.75 12.94 11.88
C ARG A 315 14.86 13.11 10.84
N GLY A 316 15.93 12.33 11.01
CA GLY A 316 17.10 12.34 10.09
C GLY A 316 18.31 13.08 10.65
N VAL A 317 18.20 13.72 11.82
CA VAL A 317 19.35 14.22 12.57
C VAL A 317 20.03 13.05 13.30
N LEU A 318 21.35 12.95 13.19
CA LEU A 318 22.12 11.94 13.91
C LEU A 318 22.17 12.28 15.40
N PHE A 319 21.43 11.53 16.21
CA PHE A 319 21.46 11.62 17.67
C PHE A 319 22.30 10.48 18.28
N SER A 320 22.86 10.74 19.47
CA SER A 320 23.18 9.65 20.38
C SER A 320 21.88 8.98 20.86
N VAL A 321 21.94 7.69 21.22
CA VAL A 321 20.76 6.94 21.72
C VAL A 321 20.11 7.67 22.92
N ASP A 322 20.92 8.21 23.82
CA ASP A 322 20.45 8.94 24.99
C ASP A 322 19.82 10.30 24.64
N GLY A 323 20.41 11.03 23.68
CA GLY A 323 19.87 12.30 23.20
C GLY A 323 18.50 12.13 22.54
N TRP A 324 18.33 11.07 21.75
CA TRP A 324 17.05 10.73 21.13
C TRP A 324 15.99 10.37 22.17
N LYS A 325 16.34 9.52 23.14
CA LYS A 325 15.44 9.14 24.23
C LYS A 325 14.98 10.35 25.05
N GLN A 326 15.87 11.30 25.33
CA GLN A 326 15.56 12.51 26.07
C GLN A 326 14.63 13.44 25.27
N ALA A 327 14.86 13.61 23.97
CA ALA A 327 14.00 14.38 23.08
C ALA A 327 12.57 13.80 23.04
N ARG A 328 12.44 12.48 22.83
CA ARG A 328 11.13 11.81 22.82
C ARG A 328 10.40 11.87 24.16
N SER A 329 11.13 11.71 25.28
CA SER A 329 10.53 11.84 26.61
C SER A 329 9.95 13.23 26.82
N ARG A 330 10.64 14.28 26.34
CA ARG A 330 10.14 15.66 26.37
C ARG A 330 8.87 15.81 25.52
N PHE A 331 8.84 15.26 24.31
CA PHE A 331 7.64 15.28 23.46
C PHE A 331 6.46 14.57 24.12
N GLY A 332 6.68 13.38 24.67
CA GLY A 332 5.65 12.64 25.38
C GLY A 332 5.10 13.37 26.61
N LEU A 333 5.97 14.07 27.36
CA LEU A 333 5.54 14.89 28.49
C LEU A 333 4.72 16.11 28.04
N ALA A 334 5.12 16.76 26.94
CA ALA A 334 4.37 17.88 26.36
C ALA A 334 3.00 17.44 25.84
N ALA A 335 2.92 16.27 25.20
CA ALA A 335 1.71 15.70 24.64
C ALA A 335 0.81 14.99 25.68
N LEU A 336 1.24 14.87 26.94
CA LEU A 336 0.54 14.10 27.95
C LEU A 336 -0.92 14.56 28.18
N PRO A 337 -1.23 15.87 28.27
CA PRO A 337 -2.62 16.32 28.40
C PRO A 337 -3.50 15.93 27.20
N ALA A 338 -2.94 15.96 26.00
CA ALA A 338 -3.62 15.51 24.79
C ALA A 338 -3.85 14.00 24.81
N ILE A 339 -2.84 13.22 25.20
CA ILE A 339 -2.95 11.76 25.36
C ILE A 339 -4.07 11.41 26.35
N GLU A 340 -4.12 12.07 27.52
CA GLU A 340 -5.16 11.83 28.52
C GLU A 340 -6.56 12.16 27.98
N THR A 341 -6.71 13.26 27.24
CA THR A 341 -7.95 13.63 26.56
C THR A 341 -8.38 12.54 25.55
N TRP A 342 -7.44 12.06 24.74
CA TRP A 342 -7.68 10.99 23.76
C TRP A 342 -8.08 9.67 24.43
N LEU A 343 -7.46 9.32 25.55
CA LEU A 343 -7.82 8.11 26.31
C LEU A 343 -9.23 8.19 26.92
N ALA A 344 -9.65 9.39 27.35
CA ALA A 344 -10.95 9.63 27.96
C ALA A 344 -12.09 9.64 26.92
N ASP A 345 -11.87 10.25 25.77
CA ASP A 345 -12.89 10.45 24.73
C ASP A 345 -12.82 9.40 23.58
N SER A 346 -11.98 8.35 23.71
CA SER A 346 -11.75 7.37 22.63
C SER A 346 -13.02 6.62 22.18
N GLU A 347 -13.94 6.33 23.10
CA GLU A 347 -15.16 5.59 22.78
C GLU A 347 -16.12 6.43 21.92
N ALA A 348 -16.22 7.73 22.22
CA ALA A 348 -17.00 8.67 21.42
C ALA A 348 -16.39 8.81 20.03
N PHE A 349 -15.06 8.91 19.96
CA PHE A 349 -14.33 8.89 18.70
C PHE A 349 -14.61 7.62 17.88
N GLU A 350 -14.46 6.43 18.47
CA GLU A 350 -14.66 5.16 17.78
C GLU A 350 -16.07 5.06 17.19
N ARG A 351 -17.10 5.37 17.97
CA ARG A 351 -18.50 5.34 17.50
C ARG A 351 -18.70 6.25 16.30
N GLN A 352 -18.23 7.49 16.37
CA GLN A 352 -18.41 8.47 15.31
C GLN A 352 -17.58 8.12 14.07
N ALA A 353 -16.34 7.67 14.25
CA ALA A 353 -15.48 7.26 13.15
C ALA A 353 -16.02 6.03 12.41
N ARG A 354 -16.60 5.05 13.13
CA ARG A 354 -17.31 3.91 12.52
C ARG A 354 -18.60 4.31 11.80
N ALA A 355 -19.29 5.34 12.27
CA ALA A 355 -20.47 5.88 11.58
C ALA A 355 -20.10 6.67 10.31
N ALA A 356 -18.90 7.23 10.24
CA ALA A 356 -18.41 8.08 9.15
C ALA A 356 -17.78 7.31 7.96
N VAL A 357 -18.03 6.00 7.85
CA VAL A 357 -17.44 5.16 6.78
C VAL A 357 -17.84 5.68 5.38
N PRO A 358 -16.87 5.94 4.48
CA PRO A 358 -17.14 6.46 3.14
C PRO A 358 -18.05 5.56 2.30
N GLY A 359 -18.96 6.18 1.54
CA GLY A 359 -19.77 5.48 0.52
C GLY A 359 -20.93 4.63 1.06
N VAL A 360 -21.27 4.74 2.34
CA VAL A 360 -22.53 4.22 2.89
C VAL A 360 -23.56 5.35 2.88
N ALA A 361 -24.54 5.28 1.98
CA ALA A 361 -25.81 5.93 2.24
C ALA A 361 -26.40 5.26 3.48
N VAL A 362 -26.53 6.02 4.56
CA VAL A 362 -26.91 5.59 5.92
C VAL A 362 -27.94 4.46 5.90
N ALA A 363 -27.49 3.25 6.24
CA ALA A 363 -28.34 2.18 6.74
C ALA A 363 -27.53 1.43 7.81
N LEU A 364 -27.70 1.86 9.06
CA LEU A 364 -27.23 1.14 10.23
C LEU A 364 -27.79 -0.28 10.19
N SER A 365 -26.92 -1.26 10.02
CA SER A 365 -27.14 -2.63 10.48
C SER A 365 -25.82 -3.12 11.05
N ALA A 366 -25.91 -3.61 12.29
CA ALA A 366 -24.81 -3.87 13.20
C ALA A 366 -23.64 -4.68 12.59
N PRO A 367 -22.41 -4.48 13.08
CA PRO A 367 -21.28 -5.28 12.64
C PRO A 367 -21.47 -6.75 13.08
N SER A 368 -21.51 -7.67 12.12
CA SER A 368 -21.28 -9.08 12.40
C SER A 368 -19.83 -9.27 12.86
N PRO A 369 -19.57 -9.90 14.02
CA PRO A 369 -18.22 -10.19 14.45
C PRO A 369 -17.60 -11.19 13.47
N ARG A 370 -16.59 -10.77 12.70
CA ARG A 370 -15.74 -11.70 11.97
C ARG A 370 -14.80 -12.35 12.97
N LEU A 371 -15.10 -13.60 13.29
CA LEU A 371 -14.23 -14.51 14.02
C LEU A 371 -12.85 -14.53 13.36
N LEU A 372 -11.83 -14.16 14.14
CA LEU A 372 -10.42 -14.43 13.87
C LEU A 372 -10.21 -15.95 13.83
N THR A 373 -10.39 -16.57 12.67
CA THR A 373 -9.85 -17.92 12.46
C THR A 373 -8.36 -17.79 12.19
N ALA A 374 -7.57 -17.97 13.24
CA ALA A 374 -6.13 -18.18 13.16
C ALA A 374 -5.86 -19.31 12.15
N ARG A 375 -5.18 -18.98 11.05
CA ARG A 375 -4.66 -19.96 10.11
C ARG A 375 -3.52 -20.72 10.81
N PRO A 376 -3.49 -22.06 10.82
CA PRO A 376 -2.39 -22.79 11.43
C PRO A 376 -1.10 -22.51 10.65
N ALA A 377 -0.02 -22.19 11.37
CA ALA A 377 1.30 -22.03 10.81
C ALA A 377 1.73 -23.30 10.04
N PRO A 378 2.36 -23.18 8.86
CA PRO A 378 2.88 -24.34 8.15
C PRO A 378 3.98 -25.02 8.96
N SER A 379 3.87 -26.34 9.11
CA SER A 379 4.79 -27.16 9.89
C SER A 379 6.22 -27.03 9.36
N ALA A 380 7.17 -26.75 10.27
CA ALA A 380 8.59 -26.71 9.96
C ALA A 380 9.06 -28.03 9.34
N VAL A 381 9.60 -27.94 8.12
CA VAL A 381 10.26 -29.05 7.44
C VAL A 381 11.52 -29.41 8.22
N ARG A 382 11.50 -30.59 8.84
CA ARG A 382 12.60 -31.18 9.59
C ARG A 382 13.74 -31.53 8.62
N ARG A 383 14.86 -30.80 8.69
CA ARG A 383 16.10 -31.16 7.98
C ARG A 383 16.61 -32.53 8.48
N PRO A 384 17.00 -33.47 7.60
CA PRO A 384 17.62 -34.72 8.03
C PRO A 384 19.06 -34.47 8.48
N SER A 385 19.41 -34.99 9.65
CA SER A 385 20.77 -34.97 10.20
C SER A 385 21.73 -35.73 9.30
N ALA A 386 22.85 -35.09 8.94
CA ALA A 386 24.00 -35.75 8.34
C ALA A 386 24.57 -36.76 9.35
N ALA A 387 24.59 -38.03 8.98
CA ALA A 387 25.27 -39.08 9.71
C ALA A 387 26.77 -39.05 9.38
N HIS A 388 27.60 -39.05 10.41
CA HIS A 388 29.03 -39.33 10.34
C HIS A 388 29.30 -40.70 9.72
N ARG A 389 30.25 -40.74 8.77
CA ARG A 389 31.34 -41.72 8.73
C ARG A 389 32.59 -41.06 8.18
#